data_AF-A0A7W1RB61-F1
#
_entry.id   AF-A0A7W1RB61-F1
#
_cell.length_a   1.000
_cell.length_b   1.000
_cell.length_c   1.000
_cell.angle_alpha   90.00
_cell.angle_beta   90.00
_cell.angle_gamma   90.00
#
_symmetry.space_group_name_H-M   'P 1'
#
loop_
_entity.id
_entity.type
_entity.pdbx_description
1 polymer ?
#
loop_
_entity_poly.entity_id
_entity_poly.type
_entity_poly.pdbx_seq_one_letter_code
_entity_poly.pdbx_strand_id
1 'polypeptide(L)'
;MEKVAPSERFRRELDEALAGVSEEQDPIELVGRLGARLILQQALEDEVSEFLGRARYERAGEAVSHRNGHEPRTIKTTSGAIALERPRVRNASKLGFESRVLGKGVARTHALESLVISSFLRGLSTRDVEAALEEVFEEPIASKSTVSRICEDTRERYRQWCRRRLEAHDIVYLFLDAIYLKLRPDDEPAEGVLVCWGVTLEGRKILLGLALGSRESYDSWLAFGRDMIARGLRAPALVIADGAPGIWKATKELWPDALEQRCTVHYAELRVMPMWLEGRCKQGGLRGLISA
;
A
#
# COMPACT_ATOMS: atom_id res chain seq x y z
N MET A 1 -19.13 -9.36 43.05
CA MET A 1 -17.89 -8.64 42.68
C MET A 1 -18.01 -8.28 41.20
N GLU A 2 -18.27 -7.01 40.92
CA GLU A 2 -18.43 -6.52 39.55
C GLU A 2 -17.08 -6.66 38.84
N LYS A 3 -16.99 -7.51 37.80
CA LYS A 3 -15.74 -7.62 37.05
C LYS A 3 -15.60 -6.32 36.25
N VAL A 4 -14.64 -5.49 36.64
CA VAL A 4 -14.27 -4.24 35.94
C VAL A 4 -13.92 -4.55 34.48
N ALA A 5 -14.25 -3.63 33.57
CA ALA A 5 -13.88 -3.78 32.17
C ALA A 5 -12.37 -3.53 31.97
N PRO A 6 -11.70 -4.25 31.05
CA PRO A 6 -10.31 -3.98 30.74
C PRO A 6 -10.06 -2.52 30.35
N SER A 7 -10.96 -1.88 29.59
CA SER A 7 -10.93 -0.44 29.28
C SER A 7 -10.88 0.44 30.54
N GLU A 8 -11.72 0.19 31.54
CA GLU A 8 -11.73 0.92 32.82
C GLU A 8 -10.42 0.75 33.59
N ARG A 9 -9.81 -0.44 33.53
CA ARG A 9 -8.50 -0.67 34.15
C ARG A 9 -7.40 0.08 33.41
N PHE A 10 -7.42 0.07 32.08
CA PHE A 10 -6.42 0.81 31.27
C PHE A 10 -6.58 2.33 31.39
N ARG A 11 -7.79 2.83 31.63
CA ARG A 11 -8.02 4.25 31.93
C ARG A 11 -7.32 4.66 33.22
N ARG A 12 -7.48 3.88 34.30
CA ARG A 12 -6.79 4.14 35.57
C ARG A 12 -5.27 4.11 35.41
N GLU A 13 -4.74 3.15 34.64
CA GLU A 13 -3.31 3.05 34.34
C GLU A 13 -2.80 4.30 33.59
N LEU A 14 -3.57 4.82 32.63
CA LEU A 14 -3.25 6.07 31.93
C LEU A 14 -3.31 7.28 32.87
N ASP A 15 -4.34 7.38 33.71
CA ASP A 15 -4.50 8.49 34.66
C ASP A 15 -3.35 8.51 35.69
N GLU A 16 -2.95 7.33 36.18
CA GLU A 16 -1.78 7.16 37.06
C GLU A 16 -0.48 7.55 36.37
N ALA A 17 -0.29 7.12 35.12
CA ALA A 17 0.89 7.51 34.34
C ALA A 17 0.95 9.02 34.11
N LEU A 18 -0.17 9.66 33.76
CA LEU A 18 -0.28 11.12 33.59
C LEU A 18 0.01 11.89 34.88
N ALA A 19 -0.37 11.33 36.04
CA ALA A 19 -0.11 11.94 37.35
C ALA A 19 1.35 11.79 37.82
N GLY A 20 2.07 10.78 37.30
CA GLY A 20 3.41 10.39 37.74
C GLY A 20 4.52 10.59 36.71
N VAL A 21 4.28 11.31 35.62
CA VAL A 21 5.26 11.51 34.54
C VAL A 21 6.54 12.16 35.08
N SER A 22 7.67 11.47 34.99
CA SER A 22 9.00 12.00 35.29
C SER A 22 9.81 12.25 34.01
N GLU A 23 10.85 13.09 34.08
CA GLU A 23 11.75 13.41 32.96
C GLU A 23 12.60 12.21 32.47
N GLU A 24 12.63 11.10 33.22
CA GLU A 24 13.41 9.89 32.89
C GLU A 24 12.70 8.97 31.88
N GLN A 25 11.42 9.21 31.57
CA GLN A 25 10.66 8.48 30.56
C GLN A 25 10.32 9.44 29.41
N ASP A 26 10.27 8.95 28.16
CA ASP A 26 9.67 9.73 27.06
C ASP A 26 8.16 9.84 27.33
N PRO A 27 7.68 11.01 27.79
CA PRO A 27 6.31 11.14 28.27
C PRO A 27 5.31 11.11 27.13
N ILE A 28 5.71 11.54 25.94
CA ILE A 28 4.86 11.55 24.74
C ILE A 28 4.63 10.11 24.31
N GLU A 29 5.69 9.31 24.24
CA GLU A 29 5.60 7.92 23.82
C GLU A 29 4.84 7.06 24.83
N LEU A 30 5.06 7.28 26.14
CA LEU A 30 4.32 6.59 27.19
C LEU A 30 2.82 6.88 27.12
N VAL A 31 2.44 8.16 27.10
CA VAL A 31 1.03 8.59 27.05
C VAL A 31 0.39 8.15 25.73
N GLY A 32 1.12 8.25 24.61
CA GLY A 32 0.69 7.77 23.31
C GLY A 32 0.37 6.27 23.31
N ARG A 33 1.27 5.45 23.87
CA ARG A 33 1.10 3.99 23.94
C ARG A 33 -0.07 3.59 24.84
N LEU A 34 -0.18 4.18 26.03
CA LEU A 34 -1.27 3.91 26.97
C LEU A 34 -2.63 4.41 26.45
N GLY A 35 -2.65 5.59 25.83
CA GLY A 35 -3.84 6.15 25.19
C GLY A 35 -4.31 5.29 24.01
N ALA A 36 -3.40 4.87 23.13
CA ALA A 36 -3.71 3.95 22.04
C ALA A 36 -4.26 2.62 22.55
N ARG A 37 -3.67 2.06 23.61
CA ARG A 37 -4.15 0.83 24.27
C ARG A 37 -5.58 0.98 24.77
N LEU A 38 -5.88 2.08 25.47
CA LEU A 38 -7.22 2.37 25.98
C LEU A 38 -8.24 2.51 24.84
N ILE A 39 -7.93 3.30 23.82
CA ILE A 39 -8.82 3.54 22.67
C ILE A 39 -9.11 2.23 21.94
N LEU A 40 -8.08 1.43 21.65
CA LEU A 40 -8.24 0.14 20.99
C LEU A 40 -9.06 -0.84 21.84
N GLN A 41 -8.79 -0.92 23.14
CA GLN A 41 -9.57 -1.78 24.05
C GLN A 41 -11.04 -1.37 24.10
N GLN A 42 -11.32 -0.07 24.19
CA GLN A 42 -12.68 0.47 24.17
C GLN A 42 -13.39 0.10 22.87
N ALA A 43 -12.74 0.30 21.72
CA ALA A 43 -13.31 -0.05 20.42
C ALA A 43 -13.68 -1.54 20.32
N LEU A 44 -12.87 -2.46 20.87
CA LEU A 44 -13.18 -3.89 20.90
C LEU A 44 -14.39 -4.22 21.79
N GLU A 45 -14.52 -3.53 22.91
CA GLU A 45 -15.66 -3.70 23.83
C GLU A 45 -16.94 -3.12 23.24
N ASP A 46 -16.84 -2.02 22.50
CA ASP A 46 -17.94 -1.37 21.79
C ASP A 46 -18.43 -2.23 20.62
N GLU A 47 -17.52 -2.84 19.83
CA GLU A 47 -17.87 -3.80 18.77
C GLU A 47 -18.73 -4.96 19.30
N VAL A 48 -18.37 -5.50 20.47
CA VAL A 48 -19.15 -6.57 21.10
C VAL A 48 -20.47 -6.06 21.64
N SER A 49 -20.52 -4.82 22.13
CA SER A 49 -21.76 -4.22 22.63
C SER A 49 -22.74 -3.93 21.49
N GLU A 50 -22.25 -3.42 20.37
CA GLU A 50 -22.97 -3.23 19.11
C GLU A 50 -23.49 -4.57 18.59
N PHE A 51 -22.62 -5.58 18.48
CA PHE A 51 -22.99 -6.91 18.01
C PHE A 51 -24.06 -7.60 18.88
N LEU A 52 -23.99 -7.44 20.20
CA LEU A 52 -24.95 -8.03 21.13
C LEU A 52 -26.21 -7.19 21.32
N GLY A 53 -26.23 -5.95 20.82
CA GLY A 53 -27.32 -4.99 21.01
C GLY A 53 -27.55 -4.57 22.46
N ARG A 54 -26.52 -4.67 23.33
CA ARG A 54 -26.63 -4.33 24.76
C ARG A 54 -25.30 -4.03 25.41
N ALA A 55 -25.32 -3.15 26.41
CA ALA A 55 -24.17 -2.84 27.24
C ALA A 55 -23.73 -4.04 28.09
N ARG A 56 -22.59 -3.89 28.76
CA ARG A 56 -22.07 -4.89 29.71
C ARG A 56 -23.02 -4.97 30.91
N TYR A 57 -23.40 -6.18 31.29
CA TYR A 57 -24.36 -6.47 32.38
C TYR A 57 -25.79 -5.94 32.20
N GLU A 58 -26.11 -5.30 31.08
CA GLU A 58 -27.48 -4.93 30.74
C GLU A 58 -28.34 -6.19 30.51
N ARG A 59 -29.48 -6.24 31.20
CA ARG A 59 -30.45 -7.32 31.02
C ARG A 59 -31.28 -7.03 29.78
N ALA A 60 -31.19 -7.94 28.80
CA ALA A 60 -32.06 -7.97 27.63
C ALA A 60 -32.85 -9.28 27.66
N GLY A 61 -34.09 -9.25 27.16
CA GLY A 61 -35.00 -10.41 27.14
C GLY A 61 -34.47 -11.55 26.28
N GLU A 62 -34.58 -11.43 24.96
CA GLU A 62 -33.95 -12.36 24.01
C GLU A 62 -32.53 -11.88 23.67
N ALA A 63 -31.52 -12.58 24.16
CA ALA A 63 -30.14 -12.26 23.86
C ALA A 63 -29.62 -13.05 22.66
N VAL A 64 -29.11 -12.34 21.64
CA VAL A 64 -28.41 -12.93 20.48
C VAL A 64 -27.28 -13.85 20.91
N SER A 65 -26.51 -13.43 21.93
CA SER A 65 -25.50 -14.24 22.61
C SER A 65 -25.06 -13.61 23.94
N HIS A 66 -24.01 -14.17 24.56
CA HIS A 66 -23.41 -13.72 25.80
C HIS A 66 -21.89 -13.52 25.66
N ARG A 67 -21.36 -12.53 26.39
CA ARG A 67 -19.92 -12.33 26.56
C ARG A 67 -19.32 -13.52 27.33
N ASN A 68 -18.13 -13.97 26.93
CA ASN A 68 -17.45 -15.16 27.47
C ASN A 68 -16.02 -14.84 27.95
N GLY A 69 -15.87 -13.70 28.64
CA GLY A 69 -14.59 -13.21 29.14
C GLY A 69 -13.72 -12.57 28.05
N HIS A 70 -12.42 -12.48 28.31
CA HIS A 70 -11.44 -11.90 27.40
C HIS A 70 -10.29 -12.88 27.15
N GLU A 71 -9.59 -12.68 26.04
CA GLU A 71 -8.39 -13.41 25.66
C GLU A 71 -7.23 -12.41 25.47
N PRO A 72 -6.05 -12.64 26.10
CA PRO A 72 -4.89 -11.78 25.89
C PRO A 72 -4.48 -11.74 24.42
N ARG A 73 -4.28 -10.54 23.88
CA ARG A 73 -3.80 -10.33 22.51
C ARG A 73 -2.83 -9.16 22.43
N THR A 74 -1.68 -9.37 21.81
CA THR A 74 -0.69 -8.32 21.59
C THR A 74 -0.74 -7.85 20.14
N ILE A 75 -0.92 -6.55 19.94
CA ILE A 75 -0.81 -5.89 18.63
C ILE A 75 0.58 -5.28 18.50
N LYS A 76 1.23 -5.45 17.35
CA LYS A 76 2.53 -4.83 17.05
C LYS A 76 2.32 -3.50 16.34
N THR A 77 2.78 -2.40 16.95
CA THR A 77 2.63 -1.03 16.43
C THR A 77 3.99 -0.38 16.19
N THR A 78 3.99 0.81 15.60
CA THR A 78 5.19 1.66 15.45
C THR A 78 5.56 2.41 16.72
N SER A 79 4.81 2.21 17.81
CA SER A 79 5.13 2.77 19.13
C SER A 79 5.35 1.65 20.14
N GLY A 80 5.68 0.45 19.66
CA GLY A 80 5.86 -0.73 20.49
C GLY A 80 4.73 -1.76 20.45
N ALA A 81 4.89 -2.81 21.23
CA ALA A 81 3.88 -3.85 21.44
C ALA A 81 2.79 -3.37 22.40
N ILE A 82 1.52 -3.46 21.97
CA ILE A 82 0.36 -3.09 22.78
C ILE A 82 -0.40 -4.35 23.20
N ALA A 83 -0.48 -4.60 24.51
CA ALA A 83 -1.22 -5.72 25.08
C ALA A 83 -2.70 -5.34 25.31
N LEU A 84 -3.60 -6.03 24.62
CA LEU A 84 -5.05 -5.89 24.71
C LEU A 84 -5.70 -7.17 25.28
N GLU A 85 -6.95 -7.04 25.67
CA GLU A 85 -7.81 -8.13 26.13
C GLU A 85 -9.00 -8.28 25.17
N ARG A 86 -8.86 -9.14 24.16
CA ARG A 86 -9.90 -9.35 23.15
C ARG A 86 -11.17 -9.91 23.79
N PRO A 87 -12.31 -9.19 23.75
CA PRO A 87 -13.57 -9.69 24.29
C PRO A 87 -14.05 -10.91 23.48
N ARG A 88 -14.50 -11.95 24.19
CA ARG A 88 -15.04 -13.17 23.57
C ARG A 88 -16.56 -13.16 23.59
N VAL A 89 -17.17 -13.60 22.49
CA VAL A 89 -18.62 -13.82 22.39
C VAL A 89 -18.89 -15.32 22.25
N ARG A 90 -19.85 -15.84 23.01
CA ARG A 90 -20.25 -17.25 22.92
C ARG A 90 -20.81 -17.53 21.51
N ASN A 91 -20.46 -18.65 20.91
CA ASN A 91 -20.88 -19.00 19.54
C ASN A 91 -20.52 -17.95 18.46
N ALA A 92 -19.53 -17.08 18.69
CA ALA A 92 -19.14 -15.99 17.78
C ALA A 92 -19.03 -16.43 16.31
N SER A 93 -18.31 -17.52 16.05
CA SER A 93 -18.11 -18.04 14.68
C SER A 93 -19.40 -18.51 14.02
N LYS A 94 -20.34 -19.08 14.78
CA LYS A 94 -21.65 -19.49 14.25
C LYS A 94 -22.54 -18.30 13.93
N LEU A 95 -22.35 -17.18 14.65
CA LEU A 95 -23.11 -15.96 14.51
C LEU A 95 -22.43 -14.93 13.57
N GLY A 96 -21.32 -15.32 12.93
CA GLY A 96 -20.60 -14.44 11.99
C GLY A 96 -19.91 -13.24 12.63
N PHE A 97 -19.64 -13.23 13.93
CA PHE A 97 -18.95 -12.11 14.58
C PHE A 97 -17.46 -12.09 14.23
N GLU A 98 -17.03 -11.00 13.62
CA GLU A 98 -15.64 -10.71 13.30
C GLU A 98 -15.31 -9.30 13.74
N SER A 99 -14.20 -9.13 14.47
CA SER A 99 -13.77 -7.79 14.91
C SER A 99 -13.30 -7.00 13.69
N ARG A 100 -13.82 -5.78 13.52
CA ARG A 100 -13.39 -4.86 12.46
C ARG A 100 -12.03 -4.28 12.80
N VAL A 101 -11.77 -4.03 14.10
CA VAL A 101 -10.50 -3.49 14.62
C VAL A 101 -9.35 -4.51 14.51
N LEU A 102 -9.55 -5.78 14.88
CA LEU A 102 -8.48 -6.80 14.84
C LEU A 102 -8.44 -7.62 13.55
N GLY A 103 -9.52 -7.64 12.78
CA GLY A 103 -9.67 -8.46 11.58
C GLY A 103 -9.49 -9.98 11.85
N LYS A 104 -9.14 -10.70 10.78
CA LYS A 104 -8.75 -12.11 10.81
C LYS A 104 -7.23 -12.24 10.65
N GLY A 105 -6.49 -12.41 11.74
CA GLY A 105 -5.08 -12.79 11.66
C GLY A 105 -4.15 -12.06 12.64
N VAL A 106 -2.91 -11.85 12.22
CA VAL A 106 -1.87 -11.18 13.01
C VAL A 106 -2.15 -9.69 13.05
N ALA A 107 -2.53 -9.18 14.22
CA ALA A 107 -2.81 -7.76 14.44
C ALA A 107 -1.51 -6.95 14.43
N ARG A 108 -1.29 -6.21 13.35
CA ARG A 108 -0.19 -5.27 13.17
C ARG A 108 -0.71 -4.01 12.49
N THR A 109 -0.08 -2.88 12.75
CA THR A 109 -0.47 -1.61 12.10
C THR A 109 0.00 -1.58 10.64
N HIS A 110 -0.75 -0.87 9.78
CA HIS A 110 -0.34 -0.60 8.40
C HIS A 110 0.98 0.17 8.32
N ALA A 111 1.28 1.01 9.32
CA ALA A 111 2.53 1.75 9.40
C ALA A 111 3.74 0.81 9.59
N LEU A 112 3.65 -0.16 10.50
CA LEU A 112 4.69 -1.17 10.70
C LEU A 112 4.88 -2.05 9.44
N GLU A 113 3.78 -2.43 8.79
CA GLU A 113 3.85 -3.18 7.53
C GLU A 113 4.55 -2.36 6.42
N SER A 114 4.22 -1.07 6.30
CA SER A 114 4.83 -0.15 5.35
C SER A 114 6.31 0.06 5.62
N LEU A 115 6.71 0.14 6.89
CA LEU A 115 8.12 0.22 7.30
C LEU A 115 8.88 -1.02 6.86
N VAL A 116 8.35 -2.22 7.12
CA VAL A 116 8.95 -3.49 6.68
C VAL A 116 9.08 -3.55 5.15
N ILE A 117 8.03 -3.18 4.42
CA ILE A 117 8.05 -3.17 2.95
C ILE A 117 9.08 -2.16 2.43
N SER A 118 9.10 -0.93 2.98
CA SER A 118 10.06 0.11 2.58
C SER A 118 11.50 -0.33 2.84
N SER A 119 11.78 -0.94 3.98
CA SER A 119 13.10 -1.46 4.31
C SER A 119 13.53 -2.56 3.32
N PHE A 120 12.63 -3.48 2.99
CA PHE A 120 12.88 -4.49 1.97
C PHE A 120 13.14 -3.87 0.58
N LEU A 121 12.35 -2.87 0.17
CA LEU A 121 12.54 -2.15 -1.10
C LEU A 121 13.87 -1.39 -1.17
N ARG A 122 14.44 -1.03 -0.01
CA ARG A 122 15.78 -0.42 0.10
C ARG A 122 16.92 -1.45 0.15
N GLY A 123 16.62 -2.73 -0.03
CA GLY A 123 17.63 -3.80 -0.12
C GLY A 123 18.02 -4.46 1.20
N LEU A 124 17.35 -4.14 2.31
CA LEU A 124 17.63 -4.79 3.60
C LEU A 124 17.16 -6.25 3.59
N SER A 125 17.98 -7.16 4.11
CA SER A 125 17.56 -8.56 4.28
C SER A 125 16.51 -8.67 5.37
N THR A 126 15.74 -9.77 5.41
CA THR A 126 14.74 -9.98 6.46
C THR A 126 15.33 -9.96 7.87
N ARG A 127 16.64 -10.26 8.02
CA ARG A 127 17.34 -10.21 9.30
C ARG A 127 17.74 -8.78 9.65
N ASP A 128 18.20 -8.01 8.66
CA ASP A 128 18.56 -6.61 8.87
C ASP A 128 17.32 -5.78 9.22
N VAL A 129 16.17 -6.10 8.61
CA VAL A 129 14.89 -5.47 9.00
C VAL A 129 14.48 -5.84 10.43
N GLU A 130 14.59 -7.11 10.83
CA GLU A 130 14.33 -7.52 12.21
C GLU A 130 15.25 -6.78 13.20
N ALA A 131 16.56 -6.78 12.94
CA ALA A 131 17.55 -6.12 13.79
C ALA A 131 17.32 -4.60 13.88
N ALA A 132 17.06 -3.93 12.75
CA ALA A 132 16.80 -2.50 12.72
C ALA A 132 15.51 -2.13 13.47
N LEU A 133 14.47 -2.97 13.39
CA LEU A 133 13.25 -2.75 14.18
C LEU A 133 13.50 -2.97 15.67
N GLU A 134 14.27 -3.99 16.04
CA GLU A 134 14.61 -4.24 17.45
C GLU A 134 15.49 -3.14 18.04
N GLU A 135 16.41 -2.57 17.25
CA GLU A 135 17.25 -1.43 17.65
C GLU A 135 16.43 -0.14 17.82
N VAL A 136 15.54 0.17 16.86
CA VAL A 136 14.73 1.40 16.90
C VAL A 136 13.67 1.37 18.01
N PHE A 137 13.10 0.21 18.30
CA PHE A 137 12.02 0.07 19.28
C PHE A 137 12.47 -0.46 20.64
N GLU A 138 13.76 -0.80 20.78
CA GLU A 138 14.36 -1.41 21.98
C GLU A 138 13.61 -2.68 22.46
N GLU A 139 12.81 -3.29 21.59
CA GLU A 139 12.03 -4.49 21.88
C GLU A 139 11.72 -5.27 20.59
N PRO A 140 11.46 -6.60 20.68
CA PRO A 140 11.22 -7.43 19.51
C PRO A 140 9.85 -7.18 18.86
N ILE A 141 9.76 -6.15 18.00
CA ILE A 141 8.53 -5.76 17.31
C ILE A 141 8.14 -6.70 16.18
N ALA A 142 9.09 -7.17 15.36
CA ALA A 142 8.78 -8.08 14.25
C ALA A 142 9.88 -9.12 14.08
N SER A 143 9.52 -10.39 14.29
CA SER A 143 10.43 -11.49 14.03
C SER A 143 10.75 -11.62 12.54
N LYS A 144 11.88 -12.26 12.20
CA LYS A 144 12.22 -12.66 10.82
C LYS A 144 11.05 -13.35 10.11
N SER A 145 10.36 -14.25 10.80
CA SER A 145 9.21 -14.98 10.24
C SER A 145 8.03 -14.06 9.98
N THR A 146 7.84 -13.00 10.78
CA THR A 146 6.82 -11.97 10.56
C THR A 146 7.18 -11.13 9.35
N VAL A 147 8.43 -10.66 9.26
CA VAL A 147 8.95 -9.89 8.11
C VAL A 147 8.80 -10.68 6.81
N SER A 148 9.21 -11.95 6.80
CA SER A 148 9.08 -12.83 5.63
C SER A 148 7.62 -12.99 5.17
N ARG A 149 6.67 -13.17 6.11
CA ARG A 149 5.24 -13.23 5.79
C ARG A 149 4.71 -11.91 5.20
N ILE A 150 5.18 -10.75 5.68
CA ILE A 150 4.81 -9.44 5.11
C ILE A 150 5.25 -9.35 3.66
N CYS A 151 6.51 -9.73 3.38
CA CYS A 151 7.04 -9.70 2.03
C CYS A 151 6.28 -10.66 1.10
N GLU A 152 5.96 -11.88 1.55
CA GLU A 152 5.22 -12.84 0.72
C GLU A 152 3.77 -12.41 0.47
N ASP A 153 3.07 -11.87 1.49
CA ASP A 153 1.73 -11.29 1.30
C ASP A 153 1.76 -10.12 0.31
N THR A 154 2.77 -9.26 0.39
CA THR A 154 2.98 -8.16 -0.55
C THR A 154 3.22 -8.67 -1.98
N ARG A 155 4.01 -9.73 -2.14
CA ARG A 155 4.22 -10.38 -3.44
C ARG A 155 2.93 -10.96 -3.99
N GLU A 156 2.11 -11.59 -3.16
CA GLU A 156 0.84 -12.15 -3.59
C GLU A 156 -0.14 -11.06 -4.02
N ARG A 157 -0.24 -9.97 -3.24
CA ARG A 157 -1.02 -8.77 -3.63
C ARG A 157 -0.54 -8.22 -4.97
N TYR A 158 0.77 -8.16 -5.21
CA TYR A 158 1.33 -7.76 -6.51
C TYR A 158 0.94 -8.73 -7.64
N ARG A 159 1.06 -10.05 -7.43
CA ARG A 159 0.64 -11.06 -8.43
C ARG A 159 -0.85 -10.95 -8.76
N GLN A 160 -1.70 -10.72 -7.76
CA GLN A 160 -3.13 -10.49 -7.95
C GLN A 160 -3.38 -9.19 -8.73
N TRP A 161 -2.67 -8.12 -8.40
CA TRP A 161 -2.73 -6.85 -9.13
C TRP A 161 -2.33 -7.02 -10.60
N CYS A 162 -1.27 -7.79 -10.90
CA CYS A 162 -0.86 -8.10 -12.27
C CYS A 162 -1.95 -8.85 -13.05
N ARG A 163 -2.73 -9.73 -12.40
CA ARG A 163 -3.77 -10.55 -13.04
C ARG A 163 -5.16 -9.91 -13.04
N ARG A 164 -5.30 -8.74 -12.43
CA ARG A 164 -6.62 -8.11 -12.26
C ARG A 164 -7.27 -7.79 -13.60
N ARG A 165 -8.59 -7.90 -13.61
CA ARG A 165 -9.48 -7.48 -14.69
C ARG A 165 -9.41 -5.97 -14.93
N LEU A 166 -9.37 -5.55 -16.19
CA LEU A 166 -9.24 -4.15 -16.61
C LEU A 166 -10.51 -3.59 -17.26
N GLU A 167 -11.57 -4.40 -17.43
CA GLU A 167 -12.80 -3.98 -18.13
C GLU A 167 -13.56 -2.86 -17.40
N ALA A 168 -13.40 -2.79 -16.08
CA ALA A 168 -14.04 -1.77 -15.25
C ALA A 168 -13.48 -0.36 -15.49
N HIS A 169 -12.35 -0.24 -16.20
CA HIS A 169 -11.71 1.03 -16.46
C HIS A 169 -12.10 1.57 -17.86
N ASP A 170 -12.52 2.82 -17.88
CA ASP A 170 -12.91 3.61 -19.04
C ASP A 170 -11.71 4.36 -19.62
N ILE A 171 -10.69 3.61 -20.04
CA ILE A 171 -9.42 4.16 -20.50
C ILE A 171 -9.56 4.81 -21.88
N VAL A 172 -9.15 6.08 -21.98
CA VAL A 172 -9.14 6.88 -23.21
C VAL A 172 -7.74 7.01 -23.77
N TYR A 173 -6.76 7.27 -22.90
CA TYR A 173 -5.36 7.47 -23.30
C TYR A 173 -4.47 6.43 -22.64
N LEU A 174 -3.51 5.90 -23.39
CA LEU A 174 -2.42 5.08 -22.86
C LEU A 174 -1.11 5.84 -22.95
N PHE A 175 -0.37 5.87 -21.84
CA PHE A 175 1.03 6.25 -21.80
C PHE A 175 1.85 4.97 -21.62
N LEU A 176 2.71 4.71 -22.58
CA LEU A 176 3.60 3.56 -22.58
C LEU A 176 5.04 4.04 -22.48
N ASP A 177 5.78 3.46 -21.55
CA ASP A 177 7.14 3.89 -21.25
C ASP A 177 8.02 2.72 -20.83
N ALA A 178 9.34 2.86 -20.95
CA ALA A 178 10.31 1.86 -20.49
C ALA A 178 11.30 2.53 -19.52
N ILE A 179 11.36 2.02 -18.29
CA ILE A 179 12.30 2.48 -17.27
C ILE A 179 13.40 1.45 -17.07
N TYR A 180 14.65 1.89 -17.05
CA TYR A 180 15.80 1.02 -16.79
C TYR A 180 16.20 1.10 -15.32
N LEU A 181 16.02 -0.01 -14.60
CA LEU A 181 16.30 -0.11 -13.18
C LEU A 181 17.49 -1.03 -12.93
N LYS A 182 18.47 -0.53 -12.19
CA LYS A 182 19.51 -1.38 -11.58
C LYS A 182 18.89 -2.06 -10.35
N LEU A 183 18.67 -3.37 -10.41
CA LEU A 183 18.08 -4.12 -9.29
C LEU A 183 19.08 -4.31 -8.14
N ARG A 184 20.38 -4.31 -8.45
CA ARG A 184 21.50 -4.23 -7.51
C ARG A 184 22.50 -3.17 -7.96
N PRO A 185 23.32 -2.61 -7.05
CA PRO A 185 24.32 -1.59 -7.40
C PRO A 185 25.24 -2.01 -8.56
N ASP A 186 25.58 -3.30 -8.62
CA ASP A 186 26.52 -3.86 -9.59
C ASP A 186 25.85 -4.54 -10.79
N ASP A 187 24.51 -4.49 -10.91
CA ASP A 187 23.82 -5.11 -12.04
C ASP A 187 24.07 -4.30 -13.32
N GLU A 188 24.79 -4.92 -14.27
CA GLU A 188 24.93 -4.47 -15.64
C GLU A 188 24.64 -5.61 -16.64
N PRO A 189 23.73 -5.42 -17.60
CA PRO A 189 22.94 -4.21 -17.85
C PRO A 189 21.78 -4.01 -16.85
N ALA A 190 21.33 -2.76 -16.70
CA ALA A 190 20.09 -2.46 -15.99
C ALA A 190 18.90 -3.18 -16.64
N GLU A 191 17.94 -3.64 -15.83
CA GLU A 191 16.75 -4.31 -16.33
C GLU A 191 15.71 -3.31 -16.82
N GLY A 192 15.22 -3.51 -18.04
CA GLY A 192 14.12 -2.72 -18.59
C GLY A 192 12.78 -3.16 -18.00
N VAL A 193 12.01 -2.20 -17.50
CA VAL A 193 10.65 -2.39 -17.04
C VAL A 193 9.72 -1.58 -17.93
N LEU A 194 8.85 -2.28 -18.64
CA LEU A 194 7.77 -1.69 -19.42
C LEU A 194 6.66 -1.25 -18.49
N VAL A 195 6.16 -0.05 -18.70
CA VAL A 195 5.16 0.62 -17.86
C VAL A 195 4.00 1.05 -18.76
N CYS A 196 2.77 0.78 -18.31
CA CYS A 196 1.56 1.26 -18.95
C CYS A 196 0.71 2.04 -17.95
N TRP A 197 0.50 3.32 -18.23
CA TRP A 197 -0.45 4.18 -17.52
C TRP A 197 -1.66 4.44 -18.40
N GLY A 198 -2.86 4.30 -17.86
CA GLY A 198 -4.11 4.70 -18.49
C GLY A 198 -4.63 6.01 -17.93
N VAL A 199 -5.31 6.80 -18.76
CA VAL A 199 -6.12 7.94 -18.35
C VAL A 199 -7.59 7.64 -18.63
N THR A 200 -8.44 7.75 -17.61
CA THR A 200 -9.88 7.50 -17.73
C THR A 200 -10.62 8.66 -18.42
N LEU A 201 -11.92 8.50 -18.73
CA LEU A 201 -12.75 9.60 -19.27
C LEU A 201 -12.80 10.79 -18.31
N GLU A 202 -12.81 10.49 -17.02
CA GLU A 202 -12.76 11.50 -15.94
C GLU A 202 -11.36 12.10 -15.70
N GLY A 203 -10.35 11.76 -16.52
CA GLY A 203 -9.00 12.31 -16.41
C GLY A 203 -8.15 11.72 -15.28
N ARG A 204 -8.58 10.62 -14.65
CA ARG A 204 -7.78 9.95 -13.60
C ARG A 204 -6.69 9.09 -14.23
N LYS A 205 -5.46 9.21 -13.71
CA LYS A 205 -4.34 8.33 -14.06
C LYS A 205 -4.41 7.04 -13.26
N ILE A 206 -4.28 5.90 -13.95
CA ILE A 206 -4.26 4.56 -13.34
C ILE A 206 -3.07 3.80 -13.92
N LEU A 207 -2.19 3.26 -13.08
CA LEU A 207 -1.16 2.33 -13.53
C LEU A 207 -1.85 1.02 -13.92
N LEU A 208 -1.75 0.60 -15.18
CA LEU A 208 -2.45 -0.58 -15.73
C LEU A 208 -1.59 -1.84 -15.71
N GLY A 209 -0.28 -1.70 -15.91
CA GLY A 209 0.63 -2.83 -15.95
C GLY A 209 2.08 -2.44 -15.80
N LEU A 210 2.85 -3.42 -15.34
CA LEU A 210 4.31 -3.44 -15.32
C LEU A 210 4.77 -4.79 -15.87
N ALA A 211 5.80 -4.81 -16.69
CA ALA A 211 6.40 -6.04 -17.21
C ALA A 211 7.90 -5.88 -17.37
N LEU A 212 8.67 -6.96 -17.14
CA LEU A 212 10.09 -6.97 -17.49
C LEU A 212 10.22 -7.07 -19.01
N GLY A 213 11.00 -6.18 -19.60
CA GLY A 213 11.34 -6.16 -21.03
C GLY A 213 12.86 -6.09 -21.15
N SER A 214 13.50 -7.24 -21.39
CA SER A 214 14.96 -7.37 -21.39
C SER A 214 15.64 -6.53 -22.49
N ARG A 215 14.87 -6.09 -23.50
CA ARG A 215 15.17 -5.04 -24.49
C ARG A 215 13.81 -4.47 -24.89
N GLU A 216 13.69 -3.19 -25.27
CA GLU A 216 12.47 -2.56 -25.83
C GLU A 216 12.09 -3.15 -27.21
N SER A 217 12.08 -4.47 -27.31
CA SER A 217 11.79 -5.21 -28.51
C SER A 217 10.30 -5.15 -28.80
N TYR A 218 9.99 -5.22 -30.08
CA TYR A 218 8.65 -5.44 -30.59
C TYR A 218 7.92 -6.56 -29.83
N ASP A 219 8.57 -7.71 -29.64
CA ASP A 219 7.95 -8.88 -29.01
C ASP A 219 7.59 -8.63 -27.54
N SER A 220 8.42 -7.87 -26.81
CA SER A 220 8.15 -7.52 -25.41
C SER A 220 6.93 -6.61 -25.29
N TRP A 221 6.86 -5.57 -26.13
CA TRP A 221 5.71 -4.66 -26.19
C TRP A 221 4.43 -5.36 -26.65
N LEU A 222 4.54 -6.26 -27.63
CA LEU A 222 3.41 -7.03 -28.14
C LEU A 222 2.87 -7.99 -27.08
N ALA A 223 3.74 -8.72 -26.38
CA ALA A 223 3.34 -9.59 -25.29
C ALA A 223 2.68 -8.81 -24.14
N PHE A 224 3.26 -7.66 -23.76
CA PHE A 224 2.72 -6.79 -22.72
C PHE A 224 1.32 -6.25 -23.06
N GLY A 225 1.13 -5.80 -24.30
CA GLY A 225 -0.17 -5.36 -24.80
C GLY A 225 -1.20 -6.49 -24.87
N ARG A 226 -0.81 -7.68 -25.38
CA ARG A 226 -1.68 -8.86 -25.43
C ARG A 226 -2.15 -9.30 -24.05
N ASP A 227 -1.28 -9.26 -23.05
CA ASP A 227 -1.65 -9.54 -21.67
C ASP A 227 -2.71 -8.55 -21.15
N MET A 228 -2.54 -7.25 -21.41
CA MET A 228 -3.54 -6.24 -21.03
C MET A 228 -4.88 -6.45 -21.74
N ILE A 229 -4.88 -6.76 -23.04
CA ILE A 229 -6.10 -7.07 -23.79
C ILE A 229 -6.77 -8.33 -23.23
N ALA A 230 -6.00 -9.38 -22.91
CA ALA A 230 -6.54 -10.60 -22.31
C ALA A 230 -7.16 -10.36 -20.92
N ARG A 231 -6.65 -9.37 -20.18
CA ARG A 231 -7.25 -8.86 -18.93
C ARG A 231 -8.44 -7.93 -19.15
N GLY A 232 -8.82 -7.65 -20.40
CA GLY A 232 -10.01 -6.89 -20.77
C GLY A 232 -9.80 -5.40 -21.05
N LEU A 233 -8.55 -4.97 -21.30
CA LEU A 233 -8.29 -3.60 -21.73
C LEU A 233 -8.91 -3.35 -23.12
N ARG A 234 -9.85 -2.41 -23.19
CA ARG A 234 -10.45 -1.95 -24.44
C ARG A 234 -9.46 -1.08 -25.21
N ALA A 235 -9.67 -0.98 -26.52
CA ALA A 235 -8.84 -0.14 -27.38
C ALA A 235 -8.91 1.34 -26.93
N PRO A 236 -7.77 2.01 -26.72
CA PRO A 236 -7.74 3.43 -26.38
C PRO A 236 -7.99 4.29 -27.62
N ALA A 237 -8.33 5.57 -27.41
CA ALA A 237 -8.40 6.56 -28.48
C ALA A 237 -7.02 7.08 -28.91
N LEU A 238 -6.06 7.14 -27.97
CA LEU A 238 -4.71 7.65 -28.21
C LEU A 238 -3.67 6.84 -27.42
N VAL A 239 -2.60 6.45 -28.09
CA VAL A 239 -1.40 5.90 -27.49
C VAL A 239 -0.29 6.95 -27.54
N ILE A 240 0.30 7.19 -26.37
CA ILE A 240 1.40 8.12 -26.15
C ILE A 240 2.61 7.31 -25.72
N ALA A 241 3.68 7.37 -26.50
CA ALA A 241 4.89 6.63 -26.22
C ALA A 241 6.14 7.42 -26.61
N ASP A 242 7.29 6.91 -26.23
CA ASP A 242 8.57 7.40 -26.69
C ASP A 242 8.76 7.15 -28.21
N GLY A 243 9.96 7.41 -28.73
CA GLY A 243 10.26 7.29 -30.15
C GLY A 243 10.59 5.87 -30.64
N ALA A 244 10.67 4.87 -29.74
CA ALA A 244 11.19 3.56 -30.06
C ALA A 244 10.39 2.83 -31.17
N PRO A 245 11.04 2.25 -32.20
CA PRO A 245 10.30 1.58 -33.28
C PRO A 245 9.50 0.35 -32.82
N GLY A 246 9.99 -0.36 -31.79
CA GLY A 246 9.37 -1.59 -31.29
C GLY A 246 7.95 -1.36 -30.74
N ILE A 247 7.76 -0.28 -29.98
CA ILE A 247 6.47 0.07 -29.40
C ILE A 247 5.45 0.49 -30.46
N TRP A 248 5.85 1.31 -31.43
CA TRP A 248 4.94 1.74 -32.50
C TRP A 248 4.52 0.59 -33.41
N LYS A 249 5.43 -0.36 -33.68
CA LYS A 249 5.07 -1.56 -34.43
C LYS A 249 4.06 -2.43 -33.64
N ALA A 250 4.26 -2.61 -32.34
CA ALA A 250 3.36 -3.41 -31.49
C ALA A 250 1.98 -2.77 -31.33
N THR A 251 1.93 -1.46 -31.07
CA THR A 251 0.69 -0.72 -30.85
C THR A 251 -0.19 -0.69 -32.10
N LYS A 252 0.37 -0.58 -33.30
CA LYS A 252 -0.37 -0.73 -34.58
C LYS A 252 -1.01 -2.10 -34.77
N GLU A 253 -0.36 -3.17 -34.29
CA GLU A 253 -0.95 -4.51 -34.35
C GLU A 253 -2.07 -4.68 -33.31
N LEU A 254 -1.85 -4.15 -32.10
CA LEU A 254 -2.78 -4.29 -30.98
C LEU A 254 -4.04 -3.43 -31.11
N TRP A 255 -3.88 -2.18 -31.54
CA TRP A 255 -4.93 -1.16 -31.61
C TRP A 255 -4.80 -0.32 -32.89
N PRO A 256 -5.20 -0.86 -34.06
CA PRO A 256 -5.02 -0.20 -35.35
C PRO A 256 -5.72 1.16 -35.48
N ASP A 257 -6.82 1.35 -34.75
CA ASP A 257 -7.64 2.57 -34.82
C ASP A 257 -7.22 3.63 -33.78
N ALA A 258 -6.28 3.30 -32.88
CA ALA A 258 -5.79 4.26 -31.90
C ALA A 258 -4.88 5.30 -32.56
N LEU A 259 -5.08 6.57 -32.22
CA LEU A 259 -4.17 7.63 -32.65
C LEU A 259 -2.79 7.45 -32.00
N GLU A 260 -1.75 7.92 -32.67
CA GLU A 260 -0.37 7.85 -32.20
C GLU A 260 0.16 9.25 -31.89
N GLN A 261 0.72 9.43 -30.69
CA GLN A 261 1.42 10.66 -30.32
C GLN A 261 2.76 10.34 -29.65
N ARG A 262 3.82 11.01 -30.10
CA ARG A 262 5.11 10.96 -29.39
C ARG A 262 5.04 11.77 -28.09
N CYS A 263 5.62 11.22 -27.03
CA CYS A 263 5.71 11.88 -25.73
C CYS A 263 6.52 13.18 -25.86
N THR A 264 5.92 14.31 -25.49
CA THR A 264 6.56 15.63 -25.54
C THR A 264 7.66 15.79 -24.51
N VAL A 265 7.58 15.07 -23.37
CA VAL A 265 8.61 15.07 -22.32
C VAL A 265 9.89 14.42 -22.85
N HIS A 266 9.81 13.19 -23.35
CA HIS A 266 10.97 12.52 -23.97
C HIS A 266 11.51 13.30 -25.18
N TYR A 267 10.63 13.93 -25.96
CA TYR A 267 11.06 14.81 -27.05
C TYR A 267 11.80 16.07 -26.58
N ALA A 268 11.43 16.62 -25.41
CA ALA A 268 12.08 17.77 -24.81
C ALA A 268 13.38 17.40 -24.07
N GLU A 269 13.44 16.23 -23.44
CA GLU A 269 14.64 15.71 -22.76
C GLU A 269 15.73 15.27 -23.76
N LEU A 270 15.34 14.74 -24.93
CA LEU A 270 16.26 14.54 -26.07
C LEU A 270 16.78 15.86 -26.67
N ARG A 271 16.25 17.01 -26.25
CA ARG A 271 16.60 18.35 -26.72
C ARG A 271 17.60 19.07 -25.83
N VAL A 272 18.56 18.36 -25.24
CA VAL A 272 19.91 18.93 -25.01
C VAL A 272 20.59 19.14 -26.38
N MET A 273 20.17 20.22 -27.04
CA MET A 273 20.67 20.91 -28.24
C MET A 273 21.45 20.12 -29.33
N PRO A 274 20.89 19.97 -30.55
CA PRO A 274 21.71 20.04 -31.75
C PRO A 274 22.13 21.50 -32.01
N MET A 275 23.44 21.71 -32.13
CA MET A 275 24.17 22.95 -32.48
C MET A 275 23.83 23.50 -33.90
N TRP A 276 22.57 23.46 -34.33
CA TRP A 276 22.13 23.89 -35.67
C TRP A 276 20.86 24.75 -35.67
N LEU A 277 20.37 25.14 -34.48
CA LEU A 277 19.19 26.02 -34.33
C LEU A 277 19.50 27.38 -33.67
N GLU A 278 20.75 27.85 -33.69
CA GLU A 278 21.07 29.24 -33.32
C GLU A 278 20.85 30.26 -34.46
N GLY A 279 20.52 29.81 -35.67
CA GLY A 279 20.42 30.71 -36.82
C GLY A 279 19.10 31.46 -37.01
N ARG A 280 17.97 31.03 -36.43
CA ARG A 280 16.64 31.56 -36.83
C ARG A 280 15.56 31.63 -35.75
N CYS A 281 15.93 31.94 -34.50
CA CYS A 281 14.93 32.32 -33.50
C CYS A 281 15.39 33.52 -32.65
N LYS A 282 15.77 34.61 -33.32
CA LYS A 282 15.59 35.95 -32.74
C LYS A 282 14.29 36.49 -33.32
N GLN A 283 13.20 36.35 -32.56
CA GLN A 283 12.00 37.19 -32.49
C GLN A 283 10.75 36.33 -32.24
N GLY A 284 10.12 36.54 -31.09
CA GLY A 284 8.82 35.95 -30.74
C GLY A 284 8.86 35.23 -29.39
N GLY A 285 8.74 36.00 -28.31
CA GLY A 285 8.72 35.47 -26.95
C GLY A 285 7.43 34.71 -26.63
N LEU A 286 7.57 33.67 -25.82
CA LEU A 286 6.48 33.01 -25.10
C LEU A 286 7.01 32.65 -23.69
N ARG A 287 6.88 33.61 -22.77
CA ARG A 287 6.88 33.34 -21.33
C ARG A 287 5.46 32.95 -20.93
N GLY A 288 5.35 31.86 -20.20
CA GLY A 288 4.15 31.52 -19.42
C GLY A 288 3.46 30.26 -19.91
N LEU A 289 3.74 29.16 -19.21
CA LEU A 289 2.79 28.07 -18.86
C LEU A 289 3.56 26.95 -18.16
N ILE A 290 4.00 27.22 -16.93
CA ILE A 290 4.37 26.21 -15.93
C ILE A 290 3.79 26.70 -14.61
N SER A 291 2.54 26.33 -14.32
CA SER A 291 2.01 26.10 -12.96
C SER A 291 0.48 25.88 -13.01
N ALA A 292 0.06 24.62 -13.07
CA ALA A 292 -1.15 24.08 -12.44
C ALA A 292 -1.15 22.55 -12.62
#